data_AF-A0A7S2JLF8-F1
#
_entry.id   AF-A0A7S2JLF8-F1
#
_cell.length_a   1.000
_cell.length_b   1.000
_cell.length_c   1.000
_cell.angle_alpha   90.00
_cell.angle_beta   90.00
_cell.angle_gamma   90.00
#
_symmetry.space_group_name_H-M   'P 1'
#
loop_
_entity.id
_entity.type
_entity.pdbx_description
1 polymer ?
#
loop_
_entity_poly.entity_id
_entity_poly.type
_entity_poly.pdbx_seq_one_letter_code
_entity_poly.pdbx_strand_id
1 'polypeptide(L)'
;GNIVPAVRSPHASVVVEKAIHVSGRAAAESVATELSGHGLAAAFSSGGSCVVRTLLEHAAGQPWAVRLTDEVLAEDLATLIRHKAGHRVAEAVLSNGLARQRAAVVA
;
A
#
# COMPACT_ATOMS: atom_id res chain seq x y z
N GLY A 1 2.87 -9.17 14.56
CA GLY A 1 1.88 -9.97 13.85
C GLY A 1 2.49 -10.49 12.57
N ASN A 2 1.80 -11.42 11.90
CA ASN A 2 2.26 -12.04 10.65
C ASN A 2 1.50 -11.43 9.46
N ILE A 3 1.34 -10.09 9.43
CA ILE A 3 0.60 -9.44 8.32
C ILE A 3 1.38 -9.59 7.02
N VAL A 4 2.71 -9.42 7.01
CA VAL A 4 3.55 -9.55 5.80
C VAL A 4 3.32 -10.88 5.03
N PRO A 5 3.39 -12.08 5.65
CA PRO A 5 3.06 -13.32 4.94
C PRO A 5 1.57 -13.43 4.58
N ALA A 6 0.67 -12.84 5.38
CA ALA A 6 -0.75 -12.82 5.08
C ALA A 6 -1.07 -12.00 3.81
N VAL A 7 -0.42 -10.85 3.60
CA VAL A 7 -0.66 -10.03 2.39
C VAL A 7 -0.11 -10.66 1.11
N ARG A 8 0.85 -11.59 1.24
CA ARG A 8 1.37 -12.37 0.11
C ARG A 8 0.47 -13.57 -0.24
N SER A 9 -0.37 -14.00 0.69
CA SER A 9 -1.34 -15.09 0.45
C SER A 9 -2.60 -14.53 -0.23
N PRO A 10 -3.07 -15.13 -1.35
CA PRO A 10 -4.26 -14.67 -2.06
C PRO A 10 -5.53 -14.65 -1.21
N HIS A 11 -5.62 -15.56 -0.23
CA HIS A 11 -6.80 -15.68 0.63
C HIS A 11 -6.71 -14.76 1.84
N ALA A 12 -5.53 -14.68 2.47
CA ALA A 12 -5.36 -13.86 3.66
C ALA A 12 -5.29 -12.36 3.33
N SER A 13 -4.86 -11.97 2.13
CA SER A 13 -4.92 -10.57 1.69
C SER A 13 -6.35 -10.04 1.62
N VAL A 14 -7.32 -10.88 1.22
CA VAL A 14 -8.74 -10.51 1.19
C VAL A 14 -9.28 -10.28 2.60
N VAL A 15 -8.83 -11.08 3.58
CA VAL A 15 -9.20 -10.89 4.98
C VAL A 15 -8.63 -9.58 5.52
N VAL A 16 -7.37 -9.25 5.19
CA VAL A 16 -6.72 -7.99 5.59
C VAL A 16 -7.43 -6.78 4.96
N GLU A 17 -7.71 -6.82 3.66
CA GLU A 17 -8.45 -5.76 2.97
C GLU A 17 -9.85 -5.57 3.58
N LYS A 18 -10.55 -6.67 3.88
CA LYS A 18 -11.89 -6.62 4.49
C LYS A 18 -11.84 -6.15 5.94
N ALA A 19 -10.79 -6.49 6.68
CA ALA A 19 -10.56 -5.97 8.02
C ALA A 19 -10.35 -4.45 8.00
N ILE A 20 -9.63 -3.92 7.00
CA ILE A 20 -9.49 -2.46 6.82
C ILE A 20 -10.85 -1.82 6.54
N HIS A 21 -11.67 -2.42 5.67
CA HIS A 21 -13.01 -1.93 5.36
C HIS A 21 -13.98 -1.96 6.56
N VAL A 22 -13.95 -3.03 7.36
CA VAL A 22 -14.91 -3.26 8.45
C VAL A 22 -14.46 -2.63 9.76
N SER A 23 -13.19 -2.79 10.13
CA SER A 23 -12.63 -2.30 11.39
C SER A 23 -12.08 -0.87 11.30
N GLY A 24 -12.06 -0.29 10.09
CA GLY A 24 -11.74 1.11 9.86
C GLY A 24 -10.29 1.47 10.20
N ARG A 25 -10.10 2.69 10.70
CA ARG A 25 -8.78 3.33 10.87
C ARG A 25 -7.80 2.54 11.73
N ALA A 26 -8.25 1.90 12.81
CA ALA A 26 -7.37 1.18 13.73
C ALA A 26 -6.72 -0.06 13.08
N ALA A 27 -7.49 -0.80 12.28
CA ALA A 27 -6.94 -1.93 11.52
C ALA A 27 -6.00 -1.44 10.41
N ALA A 28 -6.38 -0.37 9.71
CA ALA A 28 -5.55 0.25 8.68
C ALA A 28 -4.19 0.71 9.23
N GLU A 29 -4.17 1.35 10.40
CA GLU A 29 -2.95 1.77 11.08
C GLU A 29 -2.07 0.59 11.49
N SER A 30 -2.66 -0.46 12.06
CA SER A 30 -1.92 -1.67 12.44
C SER A 30 -1.30 -2.36 11.22
N VAL A 31 -2.07 -2.48 10.13
CA VAL A 31 -1.59 -3.06 8.86
C VAL A 31 -0.47 -2.22 8.25
N ALA A 32 -0.62 -0.90 8.18
CA ALA A 32 0.41 -0.02 7.63
C ALA A 32 1.69 -0.02 8.47
N THR A 33 1.56 -0.10 9.79
CA THR A 33 2.69 -0.18 10.71
C THR A 33 3.44 -1.50 10.55
N GLU A 34 2.74 -2.63 10.41
CA GLU A 34 3.39 -3.93 10.14
C GLU A 34 3.98 -4.03 8.74
N LEU A 35 3.40 -3.34 7.76
CA LEU A 35 3.93 -3.26 6.39
C LEU A 35 5.11 -2.31 6.25
N SER A 36 5.35 -1.42 7.22
CA SER A 36 6.51 -0.52 7.20
C SER A 36 7.81 -1.34 7.22
N GLY A 37 8.74 -0.99 6.34
CA GLY A 37 9.97 -1.75 6.06
C GLY A 37 9.80 -2.94 5.10
N HIS A 38 8.57 -3.23 4.67
CA HIS A 38 8.24 -4.26 3.68
C HIS A 38 7.29 -3.73 2.60
N GLY A 39 7.16 -2.41 2.47
CA GLY A 39 6.17 -1.79 1.61
C GLY A 39 6.35 -2.18 0.14
N LEU A 40 7.59 -2.20 -0.35
CA LEU A 40 7.90 -2.57 -1.72
C LEU A 40 7.53 -4.03 -2.02
N ALA A 41 7.91 -4.95 -1.13
CA ALA A 41 7.56 -6.37 -1.26
C ALA A 41 6.04 -6.60 -1.26
N ALA A 42 5.29 -5.82 -0.48
CA ALA A 42 3.84 -5.84 -0.48
C ALA A 42 3.28 -5.29 -1.81
N ALA A 43 3.80 -4.17 -2.30
CA ALA A 43 3.36 -3.54 -3.55
C ALA A 43 3.60 -4.43 -4.78
N PHE A 44 4.63 -5.27 -4.76
CA PHE A 44 4.87 -6.29 -5.80
C PHE A 44 4.01 -7.55 -5.65
N SER A 45 3.29 -7.73 -4.56
CA SER A 45 2.34 -8.84 -4.42
C SER A 45 0.93 -8.41 -4.85
N SER A 46 0.17 -9.33 -5.47
CA SER A 46 -1.23 -9.04 -5.85
C SER A 46 -2.08 -8.66 -4.64
N GLY A 47 -1.93 -9.39 -3.53
CA GLY A 47 -2.63 -9.11 -2.28
C GLY A 47 -2.16 -7.82 -1.59
N GLY A 48 -0.85 -7.61 -1.50
CA GLY A 48 -0.28 -6.42 -0.89
C GLY A 48 -0.54 -5.13 -1.66
N SER A 49 -0.52 -5.16 -3.00
CA SER A 49 -0.93 -4.01 -3.82
C SER A 49 -2.37 -3.59 -3.55
N CYS A 50 -3.27 -4.56 -3.32
CA CYS A 50 -4.66 -4.32 -2.97
C CYS A 50 -4.75 -3.60 -1.62
N VAL A 51 -4.04 -4.11 -0.61
CA VAL A 51 -4.00 -3.52 0.73
C VAL A 51 -3.43 -2.11 0.71
N VAL A 52 -2.30 -1.87 0.04
CA VAL A 52 -1.70 -0.52 -0.06
C VAL A 52 -2.67 0.46 -0.73
N ARG A 53 -3.36 0.03 -1.79
CA ARG A 53 -4.41 0.84 -2.43
C ARG A 53 -5.54 1.16 -1.44
N THR A 54 -6.05 0.18 -0.71
CA THR A 54 -7.11 0.41 0.29
C THR A 54 -6.65 1.39 1.38
N LEU A 55 -5.39 1.30 1.82
CA LEU A 55 -4.82 2.26 2.79
C LEU A 55 -4.77 3.68 2.22
N LEU A 56 -4.41 3.84 0.94
CA LEU A 56 -4.43 5.13 0.26
C LEU A 56 -5.85 5.70 0.12
N GLU A 57 -6.82 4.87 -0.26
CA GLU A 57 -8.23 5.29 -0.42
C GLU A 57 -8.85 5.76 0.89
N HIS A 58 -8.57 5.10 2.01
CA HIS A 58 -9.16 5.43 3.31
C HIS A 58 -8.32 6.40 4.15
N ALA A 59 -7.02 6.50 3.89
CA ALA A 59 -6.10 7.12 4.83
C ALA A 59 -4.84 7.73 4.21
N ALA A 60 -4.82 8.10 2.92
CA ALA A 60 -3.65 8.72 2.28
C ALA A 60 -3.05 9.93 3.03
N GLY A 61 -3.82 10.66 3.83
CA GLY A 61 -3.35 11.79 4.65
C GLY A 61 -2.79 11.39 6.02
N GLN A 62 -2.91 10.13 6.44
CA GLN A 62 -2.45 9.69 7.75
C GLN A 62 -0.93 9.48 7.77
N PRO A 63 -0.23 9.85 8.86
CA PRO A 63 1.23 9.75 8.94
C PRO A 63 1.80 8.37 8.60
N TRP A 64 1.12 7.30 9.01
CA TRP A 64 1.53 5.92 8.73
C TRP A 64 1.35 5.53 7.25
N ALA A 65 0.27 5.95 6.60
CA ALA A 65 0.02 5.66 5.18
C ALA A 65 1.00 6.44 4.30
N VAL A 66 1.23 7.70 4.69
CA VAL A 66 2.19 8.58 4.06
C VAL A 66 3.59 7.98 4.11
N ARG A 67 4.05 7.53 5.27
CA ARG A 67 5.37 6.90 5.43
C ARG A 67 5.50 5.63 4.59
N LEU A 68 4.49 4.76 4.61
CA LEU A 68 4.50 3.53 3.81
C LEU A 68 4.55 3.85 2.30
N THR A 69 3.81 4.86 1.86
CA THR A 69 3.80 5.27 0.46
C THR A 69 5.12 5.90 0.05
N ASP A 70 5.69 6.77 0.89
CA ASP A 70 6.99 7.40 0.63
C ASP A 70 8.10 6.32 0.56
N GLU A 71 8.05 5.29 1.41
CA GLU A 71 8.95 4.12 1.35
C GLU A 71 8.82 3.37 0.01
N VAL A 72 7.59 3.05 -0.41
CA VAL A 72 7.33 2.33 -1.68
C VAL A 72 7.82 3.12 -2.89
N LEU A 73 7.66 4.45 -2.89
CA LEU A 73 8.07 5.32 -3.99
C LEU A 73 9.58 5.57 -4.02
N ALA A 74 10.29 5.46 -2.89
CA ALA A 74 11.71 5.77 -2.78
C ALA A 74 12.63 4.68 -3.36
N GLU A 75 12.23 3.41 -3.34
CA GLU A 75 13.13 2.31 -3.71
C GLU A 75 13.17 2.03 -5.22
N ASP A 76 12.03 1.75 -5.85
CA ASP A 76 12.05 1.10 -7.18
C ASP A 76 10.83 1.46 -8.04
N LEU A 77 10.54 2.76 -8.14
CA LEU A 77 9.32 3.28 -8.77
C LEU A 77 9.14 2.85 -10.23
N ALA A 78 10.20 2.84 -11.03
CA ALA A 78 10.14 2.41 -12.42
C ALA A 78 9.75 0.92 -12.55
N THR A 79 10.27 0.09 -11.64
CA THR A 79 9.93 -1.33 -11.54
C THR A 79 8.50 -1.51 -11.05
N LEU A 80 8.07 -0.71 -10.07
CA LEU A 80 6.70 -0.69 -9.54
C LEU A 80 5.67 -0.41 -10.63
N ILE A 81 5.87 0.63 -11.44
CA ILE A 81 4.95 1.04 -12.51
C ILE A 81 4.86 -0.02 -13.61
N ARG A 82 5.94 -0.75 -13.88
CA ARG A 82 5.97 -1.83 -14.90
C ARG A 82 5.48 -3.17 -14.35
N HIS A 83 5.26 -3.28 -13.05
CA HIS A 83 4.88 -4.54 -12.43
C HIS A 83 3.38 -4.84 -12.56
N LYS A 84 3.05 -6.12 -12.76
CA LYS A 84 1.67 -6.61 -12.94
C LYS A 84 0.71 -6.21 -11.81
N ALA A 85 1.23 -6.11 -10.58
CA ALA A 85 0.47 -5.64 -9.41
C ALA A 85 0.84 -4.21 -9.00
N GLY A 86 2.09 -3.80 -9.22
CA GLY A 86 2.64 -2.55 -8.69
C GLY A 86 2.05 -1.31 -9.34
N HIS A 87 1.72 -1.36 -10.64
CA HIS A 87 1.12 -0.22 -11.35
C HIS A 87 -0.18 0.26 -10.67
N ARG A 88 -0.96 -0.64 -10.08
CA ARG A 88 -2.19 -0.29 -9.36
C ARG A 88 -1.93 0.56 -8.13
N VAL A 89 -0.78 0.36 -7.48
CA VAL A 89 -0.34 1.20 -6.37
C VAL A 89 0.02 2.59 -6.89
N ALA A 90 0.75 2.68 -8.00
CA ALA A 90 1.08 3.97 -8.62
C ALA A 90 -0.20 4.73 -9.05
N GLU A 91 -1.18 4.07 -9.66
CA GLU A 91 -2.50 4.66 -9.97
C GLU A 91 -3.25 5.14 -8.72
N ALA A 92 -3.21 4.36 -7.64
CA ALA A 92 -3.81 4.73 -6.36
C ALA A 92 -3.12 5.96 -5.74
N VAL A 93 -1.79 6.07 -5.87
CA VAL A 93 -1.02 7.25 -5.45
C VAL A 93 -1.40 8.47 -6.28
N LEU A 94 -1.53 8.34 -7.60
CA LEU A 94 -1.97 9.44 -8.47
C LEU A 94 -3.37 9.94 -8.11
N SER A 95 -4.26 9.03 -7.72
CA SER A 95 -5.65 9.34 -7.40
C SER A 95 -5.83 9.91 -5.99
N ASN A 96 -5.22 9.28 -4.99
CA ASN A 96 -5.48 9.53 -3.56
C ASN A 96 -4.26 10.06 -2.79
N GLY A 97 -3.05 9.85 -3.29
CA GLY A 97 -1.81 10.25 -2.63
C GLY A 97 -1.64 11.77 -2.51
N LEU A 98 -0.62 12.19 -1.78
CA LEU A 98 -0.29 13.61 -1.58
C LEU A 98 0.35 14.22 -2.83
N ALA A 99 0.26 15.55 -2.98
CA ALA A 99 0.78 16.25 -4.16
C ALA A 99 2.25 15.89 -4.50
N ARG A 100 3.12 15.77 -3.48
CA ARG A 100 4.52 15.36 -3.67
C ARG A 100 4.67 13.90 -4.12
N GLN A 101 3.80 13.01 -3.67
CA GLN A 101 3.81 11.59 -4.04
C GLN A 101 3.32 11.41 -5.48
N ARG A 102 2.29 12.17 -5.87
CA ARG A 102 1.84 12.24 -7.27
C ARG A 102 2.94 12.76 -8.18
N ALA A 103 3.61 13.83 -7.77
CA ALA A 103 4.73 14.39 -8.52
C ALA A 103 5.86 13.35 -8.71
N ALA A 104 6.15 12.54 -7.69
CA ALA A 104 7.14 11.47 -7.81
C ALA A 104 6.77 10.41 -8.85
N VAL A 105 5.47 10.06 -8.99
CA VAL A 105 4.99 9.08 -9.98
C VAL A 105 5.00 9.61 -11.42
N VAL A 106 4.85 10.93 -11.61
CA VAL A 106 4.80 11.58 -12.92
C VAL A 106 6.18 12.04 -13.41
N ALA A 107 7.14 12.21 -12.50
CA ALA A 107 8.52 12.62 -12.80
C ALA A 107 9.30 11.53 -13.54
#